data_AF-A0A3N5XQX8-F1
#
_entry.id   AF-A0A3N5XQX8-F1
#
_cell.length_a   1.000
_cell.length_b   1.000
_cell.length_c   1.000
_cell.angle_alpha   90.00
_cell.angle_beta   90.00
_cell.angle_gamma   90.00
#
_symmetry.space_group_name_H-M   'P 1'
#
loop_
_entity.id
_entity.type
_entity.pdbx_description
1 polymer ?
#
loop_
_entity_poly.entity_id
_entity_poly.type
_entity_poly.pdbx_seq_one_letter_code
_entity_poly.pdbx_strand_id
1 'polypeptide(L)' 'MNKMNKMNELKRGVVVFVLLAVLTGIEFAFALLEVSFILLGLIALAKAIAVLWYFMHLPRVFTPPSEGGHE' A
#
# COMPACT_ATOMS: atom_id res chain seq x y z
N MET A 1 -17.63 -16.65 11.42
CA MET A 1 -16.74 -15.55 10.95
C MET A 1 -16.36 -14.65 12.13
N ASN A 2 -15.10 -14.72 12.59
CA ASN A 2 -14.64 -14.11 13.85
C ASN A 2 -14.36 -12.59 13.66
N LYS A 3 -15.09 -11.71 14.37
CA LYS A 3 -14.99 -10.23 14.24
C LYS A 3 -13.58 -9.68 14.46
N MET A 4 -12.71 -10.41 15.16
CA MET A 4 -11.34 -10.00 15.48
C MET A 4 -10.42 -9.91 14.24
N ASN A 5 -10.62 -10.73 13.20
CA ASN A 5 -9.74 -10.74 12.02
C ASN A 5 -9.95 -9.53 11.09
N LYS A 6 -11.22 -9.10 10.90
CA LYS A 6 -11.55 -7.94 10.07
C LYS A 6 -10.95 -6.64 10.61
N MET A 7 -10.87 -6.51 11.93
CA MET A 7 -10.30 -5.32 12.56
C MET A 7 -8.79 -5.21 12.32
N ASN A 8 -8.08 -6.33 12.18
CA ASN A 8 -6.65 -6.34 11.88
C ASN A 8 -6.36 -5.92 10.43
N GLU A 9 -7.22 -6.32 9.48
CA GLU A 9 -7.09 -5.91 8.07
C GLU A 9 -7.32 -4.41 7.89
N LEU A 10 -8.37 -3.86 8.51
CA LEU A 10 -8.66 -2.43 8.45
C LEU A 10 -7.53 -1.60 9.09
N LYS A 11 -7.06 -2.01 10.27
CA LYS A 11 -5.92 -1.36 10.95
C LYS A 11 -4.67 -1.38 10.07
N ARG A 12 -4.37 -2.51 9.41
CA ARG A 12 -3.23 -2.61 8.49
C ARG A 12 -3.37 -1.62 7.32
N GLY A 13 -4.53 -1.56 6.69
CA GLY A 13 -4.80 -0.62 5.59
C GLY A 13 -4.63 0.84 6.03
N VAL A 14 -5.16 1.21 7.19
CA VAL A 14 -5.04 2.58 7.74
C VAL A 14 -3.58 2.93 8.05
N VAL A 15 -2.81 2.01 8.65
CA VAL A 15 -1.38 2.26 8.93
C VAL A 15 -0.59 2.49 7.65
N VAL A 16 -0.78 1.66 6.63
CA VAL A 16 -0.10 1.85 5.33
C VAL A 16 -0.55 3.15 4.65
N PHE A 17 -1.84 3.50 4.75
CA PHE A 17 -2.38 4.75 4.20
C PHE A 17 -1.69 5.97 4.82
N VAL A 18 -1.61 6.01 6.15
CA VAL A 18 -0.92 7.09 6.87
C VAL A 18 0.55 7.18 6.47
N LEU A 19 1.22 6.03 6.32
CA LEU A 19 2.62 5.98 5.89
C LEU A 19 2.82 6.54 4.47
N LEU A 20 1.92 6.21 3.53
CA LEU A 20 1.91 6.79 2.18
C LEU A 20 1.63 8.29 2.18
N ALA A 21 0.73 8.76 3.05
CA ALA A 21 0.41 10.18 3.18
C ALA A 21 1.64 10.97 3.68
N VAL A 22 2.34 10.46 4.69
CA VAL A 22 3.59 11.06 5.20
C VAL A 22 4.66 11.10 4.10
N LEU A 23 4.86 9.99 3.38
CA LEU A 23 5.82 9.94 2.27
C LEU A 23 5.48 10.95 1.16
N THR A 24 4.20 11.18 0.91
CA THR A 24 3.74 12.20 -0.06
C THR A 24 4.00 13.61 0.43
N GLY A 25 3.82 13.89 1.73
CA GLY A 25 4.20 15.17 2.31
C GLY A 25 5.70 15.46 2.20
N ILE A 26 6.55 14.44 2.42
CA ILE A 26 8.01 14.56 2.25
C ILE A 26 8.37 14.81 0.79
N GLU A 27 7.76 14.09 -0.15
CA GLU A 27 7.97 14.30 -1.59
C GLU A 27 7.58 15.72 -2.01
N PHE A 28 6.45 16.23 -1.52
CA PHE A 28 6.02 17.60 -1.77
C PHE A 28 7.05 18.62 -1.26
N ALA A 29 7.58 18.42 -0.06
CA ALA A 29 8.65 19.27 0.48
C ALA A 29 9.93 19.19 -0.38
N PHE A 30 10.31 18.00 -0.86
CA PHE A 30 11.47 17.83 -1.75
C PHE A 30 11.26 18.49 -3.11
N ALA A 31 10.04 18.44 -3.65
CA ALA A 31 9.70 19.14 -4.88
C ALA A 31 9.85 20.67 -4.74
N LEU A 32 9.50 21.23 -3.57
CA LEU A 32 9.72 22.65 -3.27
C LEU A 32 11.20 23.04 -3.16
N LEU A 33 12.07 22.08 -2.81
CA LEU A 33 13.52 22.27 -2.71
C LEU A 33 14.25 22.00 -4.03
N GLU A 34 13.52 21.88 -5.15
CA GLU A 34 14.07 21.58 -6.48
C GLU A 34 14.95 20.33 -6.52
N VAL A 35 14.62 19.34 -5.68
CA VAL A 35 15.31 18.05 -5.66
C VAL A 35 15.17 17.35 -6.99
N SER A 36 16.22 16.61 -7.40
CA SER A 36 16.28 15.90 -8.67
C SER A 36 15.01 15.12 -8.99
N PHE A 37 14.48 15.32 -10.20
CA PHE A 37 13.29 14.64 -10.72
C PHE A 37 13.41 13.11 -10.67
N ILE A 38 14.62 12.58 -10.80
CA ILE A 38 14.89 11.13 -10.70
C ILE A 38 14.56 10.62 -9.29
N LEU A 39 14.93 11.37 -8.25
CA LEU A 39 14.65 10.98 -6.88
C LEU A 39 13.15 10.99 -6.57
N LEU A 40 12.44 12.02 -7.06
CA LEU A 40 10.97 12.09 -6.96
C LEU A 40 10.31 10.93 -7.72
N GLY A 41 10.81 10.58 -8.90
CA GLY A 41 10.34 9.42 -9.68
C GLY A 41 10.51 8.10 -8.95
N LEU A 42 11.61 7.89 -8.23
CA LEU A 42 11.83 6.70 -7.41
C LEU A 42 10.85 6.62 -6.23
N ILE A 43 10.59 7.76 -5.57
CA ILE A 43 9.60 7.83 -4.47
C ILE A 43 8.19 7.53 -5.00
N ALA A 44 7.84 8.07 -6.16
CA ALA A 44 6.57 7.79 -6.83
C ALA A 44 6.42 6.30 -7.18
N LEU A 45 7.48 5.66 -7.70
CA LEU A 45 7.50 4.24 -8.01
C LEU A 45 7.32 3.37 -6.75
N ALA A 46 8.02 3.70 -5.67
CA ALA A 46 7.89 2.99 -4.39
C ALA A 46 6.45 3.06 -3.85
N LYS A 47 5.79 4.22 -3.95
CA LYS A 47 4.38 4.38 -3.58
C LYS A 47 3.46 3.52 -4.45
N ALA A 48 3.67 3.51 -5.76
CA ALA A 48 2.87 2.68 -6.67
C ALA A 48 2.95 1.19 -6.29
N ILE A 49 4.15 0.68 -6.00
CA ILE A 49 4.35 -0.71 -5.56
C ILE A 49 3.61 -0.97 -4.23
N ALA A 50 3.75 -0.08 -3.25
CA ALA A 50 3.06 -0.21 -1.98
C ALA A 50 1.52 -0.22 -2.14
N VAL A 51 0.97 0.63 -3.01
CA VAL A 51 -0.46 0.64 -3.32
C VAL A 51 -0.91 -0.68 -3.94
N LEU A 52 -0.16 -1.19 -4.92
CA LEU A 52 -0.46 -2.47 -5.58
C LEU A 52 -0.46 -3.64 -4.59
N TRP A 53 0.50 -3.67 -3.68
CA TRP A 53 0.67 -4.75 -2.72
C TRP A 53 -0.34 -4.71 -1.57
N TYR A 54 -0.56 -3.53 -0.98
CA TYR A 54 -1.34 -3.41 0.25
C TYR A 54 -2.81 -3.05 0.02
N PHE A 55 -3.13 -2.27 -1.01
CA PHE A 55 -4.51 -1.83 -1.26
C PHE A 55 -5.18 -2.60 -2.39
N MET A 56 -4.46 -2.88 -3.48
CA MET A 56 -5.04 -3.61 -4.61
C MET A 56 -5.08 -5.12 -4.41
N HIS A 57 -4.56 -5.65 -3.29
CA HIS A 57 -4.56 -7.09 -2.99
C HIS A 57 -4.09 -7.94 -4.18
N LEU A 58 -3.16 -7.45 -5.02
CA LEU A 58 -2.57 -8.23 -6.11
C LEU A 58 -2.18 -9.66 -5.69
N PRO A 59 -1.54 -9.89 -4.52
CA PRO A 59 -1.26 -11.26 -4.08
C PRO A 59 -2.50 -12.16 -3.96
N ARG A 60 -3.68 -11.61 -3.64
CA ARG A 60 -4.95 -12.36 -3.60
C ARG A 60 -5.45 -12.74 -5.00
N VAL A 61 -5.16 -11.94 -6.02
CA VAL A 61 -5.50 -12.23 -7.42
C VAL A 61 -4.60 -13.33 -8.00
N PHE A 62 -3.34 -13.36 -7.57
CA PHE A 62 -2.37 -14.39 -7.96
C PHE A 62 -2.36 -15.62 -7.05
N THR A 63 -3.14 -15.61 -5.96
CA THR A 63 -3.41 -16.84 -5.20
C THR A 63 -4.35 -17.66 -6.07
N PRO A 64 -3.94 -18.82 -6.62
CA PRO A 64 -4.87 -19.70 -7.32
C PRO A 64 -6.05 -19.99 -6.38
N PRO A 65 -7.28 -20.16 -6.90
CA PRO A 65 -8.38 -20.58 -6.04
C PRO A 65 -7.92 -21.82 -5.30
N SER A 66 -7.71 -21.71 -3.99
CA SER A 66 -7.55 -22.88 -3.15
C SER A 66 -8.85 -23.64 -3.28
N GLU A 67 -8.84 -24.70 -4.07
CA GLU A 67 -9.90 -25.68 -4.15
C GLU A 67 -10.23 -26.17 -2.73
N GLY A 68 -11.53 -26.23 -2.43
CA GLY A 68 -12.09 -26.74 -1.18
C GLY A 68 -12.64 -25.62 -0.30
N GLY A 69 -13.89 -25.64 0.14
CA GLY A 69 -14.89 -26.69 0.19
C GLY A 69 -15.94 -26.20 1.18
N HIS A 70 -17.20 -26.50 0.93
CA HIS A 70 -18.24 -26.33 1.93
C HIS A 70 -17.94 -27.27 3.11
N GLU A 71 -17.77 -26.71 4.29
CA GLU A 71 -18.05 -27.37 5.57
C GLU A 71 -18.67 -26.36 6.55
#